data_AF-A0A5K7YJ47-F1
#
_entry.id   AF-A0A5K7YJ47-F1
#
_cell.length_a   1.000
_cell.length_b   1.000
_cell.length_c   1.000
_cell.angle_alpha   90.00
_cell.angle_beta   90.00
_cell.angle_gamma   90.00
#
_symmetry.space_group_name_H-M   'P 1'
#
loop_
_entity.id
_entity.type
_entity.pdbx_description
1 polymer ?
#
loop_
_entity_poly.entity_id
_entity_poly.type
_entity_poly.pdbx_seq_one_letter_code
_entity_poly.pdbx_strand_id
1 'polypeptide(L)'
;MATSDAFKKKPLWLSIEENILALDSQDLSGGKLEPTIQRVAGLLDNAGFNVSRHGGNLLKLRWAVDKAVKVGKPLLEDLNAAIAAFSLEDVADPHSATNKLLDDIGETWPELKIPERRADVIKLVKQTRLDLLIAKAKALSGDESIRLLIEEEVASEVITSALEISEEKLEQVKAEIKKERAEKERVATLLEAVAGKSEEEKVRHLYDNNVSEALIIEMAGVDQGAIDAVKKAMEDEIKEKQRLAEEEAARKKAAAEGPALEDIPPGELADYIESIREIMEFSEEEKEIRVMCEQSSIPKCLVDIAVSEPDRLDELEKNAEG
;
A
#
# COMPACT_ATOMS: atom_id res chain seq x y z
N MET A 1 0.76 6.64 23.81
CA MET A 1 0.09 6.76 25.12
C MET A 1 -1.15 7.63 24.95
N ALA A 2 -2.29 7.01 24.66
CA ALA A 2 -3.60 7.59 24.87
C ALA A 2 -4.31 6.64 25.82
N THR A 3 -4.19 6.93 27.11
CA THR A 3 -4.87 6.22 28.18
C THR A 3 -6.35 6.16 27.88
N SER A 4 -6.90 4.96 28.00
CA SER A 4 -8.32 4.69 28.18
C SER A 4 -9.00 5.80 28.99
N ASP A 5 -9.79 6.64 28.33
CA ASP A 5 -10.81 7.46 28.99
C ASP A 5 -11.96 6.51 29.34
N ALA A 6 -11.67 5.53 30.19
CA ALA A 6 -12.60 4.55 30.71
C ALA A 6 -13.72 5.32 31.41
N PHE A 7 -14.88 5.41 30.75
CA PHE A 7 -16.15 5.90 31.27
C PHE A 7 -16.04 7.06 32.26
N LYS A 8 -15.77 8.28 31.75
CA LYS A 8 -16.28 9.47 32.44
C LYS A 8 -17.78 9.26 32.64
N LYS A 9 -18.22 9.22 33.90
CA LYS A 9 -19.63 9.09 34.29
C LYS A 9 -20.47 10.01 33.39
N LYS A 10 -21.50 9.45 32.75
CA LYS A 10 -22.42 10.18 31.86
C LYS A 10 -22.82 11.51 32.53
N PRO A 11 -22.74 12.65 31.83
CA PRO A 11 -23.04 13.93 32.44
C PRO A 11 -24.51 13.96 32.90
N LEU A 12 -24.77 14.57 34.06
CA LEU A 12 -26.10 14.60 34.67
C LEU A 12 -27.19 15.11 33.71
N TRP A 13 -26.87 16.15 32.92
CA TRP A 13 -27.85 16.72 32.00
C TRP A 13 -28.31 15.71 30.95
N LEU A 14 -27.39 14.89 30.41
CA LEU A 14 -27.74 13.88 29.42
C LEU A 14 -28.56 12.75 30.07
N SER A 15 -28.19 12.32 31.28
CA SER A 15 -28.99 11.34 32.04
C SER A 15 -30.39 11.85 32.35
N ILE A 16 -30.56 13.15 32.65
CA ILE A 16 -31.88 13.77 32.84
C ILE A 16 -32.68 13.67 31.54
N GLU A 17 -32.12 14.12 30.42
CA GLU A 17 -32.83 14.14 29.14
C GLU A 17 -33.17 12.73 28.63
N GLU A 18 -32.32 11.73 28.86
CA GLU A 18 -32.62 10.32 28.55
C GLU A 18 -33.82 9.80 29.34
N ASN A 19 -33.91 10.16 30.63
CA ASN A 19 -35.06 9.78 31.44
C ASN A 19 -36.32 10.53 31.02
N ILE A 20 -36.21 11.79 30.58
CA ILE A 20 -37.35 12.56 30.06
C ILE A 20 -37.83 11.99 28.72
N LEU A 21 -36.91 11.62 27.82
CA LEU A 21 -37.22 11.01 26.52
C LEU A 21 -37.96 9.68 26.67
N ALA A 22 -37.70 8.93 27.74
CA ALA A 22 -38.38 7.68 28.05
C ALA A 22 -39.78 7.85 28.68
N LEU A 23 -40.24 9.08 28.95
CA LEU A 23 -41.56 9.34 29.52
C LEU A 23 -42.64 9.37 28.44
N ASP A 24 -43.83 8.88 28.80
CA ASP A 24 -45.01 9.04 27.97
C ASP A 24 -45.55 10.48 28.06
N SER A 25 -46.22 10.96 27.01
CA SER A 25 -46.86 12.29 26.97
C SER A 25 -47.85 12.54 28.11
N GLN A 26 -48.45 11.47 28.65
CA GLN A 26 -49.37 11.53 29.79
C GLN A 26 -48.64 11.78 31.12
N ASP A 27 -47.37 11.39 31.25
CA ASP A 27 -46.56 11.57 32.47
C ASP A 27 -46.14 13.03 32.66
N LEU A 28 -46.16 13.81 31.59
CA LEU A 28 -45.83 15.23 31.55
C LEU A 28 -47.07 16.14 31.69
N SER A 29 -48.24 15.57 31.99
CA SER A 29 -49.51 16.31 32.06
C SER A 29 -49.97 16.63 33.49
N GLY A 30 -50.31 17.90 33.74
CA GLY A 30 -51.07 18.36 34.90
C GLY A 30 -50.59 17.82 36.27
N GLY A 31 -51.50 17.21 37.03
CA GLY A 31 -51.27 16.73 38.40
C GLY A 31 -50.31 15.54 38.54
N LYS A 32 -49.82 14.96 37.42
CA LYS A 32 -48.82 13.87 37.43
C LYS A 32 -47.38 14.38 37.38
N LEU A 33 -47.16 15.66 37.09
CA LEU A 33 -45.83 16.22 36.86
C LEU A 33 -44.89 16.05 38.06
N GLU A 34 -45.34 16.42 39.27
CA GLU A 34 -44.52 16.28 40.49
C GLU A 34 -44.22 14.82 40.84
N PRO A 35 -45.21 13.88 40.86
CA PRO A 35 -44.92 12.45 40.96
C PRO A 35 -43.90 11.94 39.93
N THR A 36 -44.00 12.39 38.68
CA THR A 36 -43.05 12.03 37.61
C THR A 36 -41.64 12.56 37.91
N ILE A 37 -41.50 13.82 38.32
CA ILE A 37 -40.21 14.42 38.69
C ILE A 37 -39.57 13.65 39.86
N GLN A 38 -40.34 13.29 40.89
CA GLN A 38 -39.84 12.50 42.01
C GLN A 38 -39.40 11.09 41.59
N ARG A 39 -40.17 10.45 40.70
CA ARG A 39 -39.81 9.14 40.11
C ARG A 39 -38.48 9.23 39.36
N VAL A 40 -38.32 10.22 38.47
CA VAL A 40 -37.08 10.43 37.70
C VAL A 40 -35.90 10.78 38.63
N ALA A 41 -36.12 11.60 39.65
CA ALA A 41 -35.09 11.92 40.63
C ALA A 41 -34.60 10.65 41.36
N GLY A 42 -35.50 9.74 41.74
CA GLY A 42 -35.14 8.45 42.33
C GLY A 42 -34.35 7.53 41.40
N LEU A 43 -34.67 7.50 40.10
CA LEU A 43 -33.89 6.77 39.10
C LEU A 43 -32.47 7.33 38.98
N LEU A 44 -32.34 8.66 38.95
CA LEU A 44 -31.04 9.34 38.88
C LEU A 44 -30.23 9.19 40.18
N ASP A 45 -30.88 9.10 41.34
CA ASP A 45 -30.22 8.76 42.61
C ASP A 45 -29.61 7.37 42.59
N ASN A 46 -30.33 6.38 42.05
CA ASN A 46 -29.83 5.01 41.90
C ASN A 46 -28.63 4.95 40.95
N ALA A 47 -28.56 5.84 39.97
CA ALA A 47 -27.38 6.05 39.11
C ALA A 47 -26.26 6.89 39.78
N GLY A 48 -26.43 7.24 41.05
CA GLY A 48 -25.45 7.93 41.89
C GLY A 48 -25.36 9.43 41.64
N PHE A 49 -26.38 10.07 41.06
CA PHE A 49 -26.37 11.53 40.82
C PHE A 49 -26.88 12.36 42.00
N ASN A 50 -27.47 11.72 43.02
CA ASN A 50 -27.99 12.37 44.23
C ASN A 50 -28.91 13.57 43.92
N VAL A 51 -29.80 13.42 42.94
CA VAL A 51 -30.75 14.44 42.49
C VAL A 51 -31.77 14.79 43.58
N SER A 52 -32.42 13.81 44.24
CA SER A 52 -33.45 14.12 45.25
C SER A 52 -32.86 14.74 46.51
N ARG A 53 -31.58 14.43 46.81
CA ARG A 53 -30.86 14.88 48.01
C ARG A 53 -30.05 16.15 47.78
N HIS A 54 -29.98 16.67 46.55
CA HIS A 54 -29.22 17.85 46.20
C HIS A 54 -30.12 18.87 45.47
N GLY A 55 -30.54 19.92 46.17
CA GLY A 55 -31.51 20.91 45.66
C GLY A 55 -31.13 21.50 44.30
N GLY A 56 -29.84 21.78 44.06
CA GLY A 56 -29.38 22.27 42.75
C GLY A 56 -29.53 21.26 41.61
N ASN A 57 -29.44 19.96 41.89
CA ASN A 57 -29.63 18.92 40.86
C ASN A 57 -31.12 18.68 40.61
N LEU A 58 -31.93 18.72 41.66
CA LEU A 58 -33.38 18.67 41.54
C LEU A 58 -33.92 19.85 40.71
N LEU A 59 -33.37 21.05 40.89
CA LEU A 59 -33.73 22.22 40.08
C LEU A 59 -33.36 22.02 38.60
N LYS A 60 -32.20 21.43 38.29
CA LYS A 60 -31.82 21.10 36.90
C LYS A 60 -32.82 20.14 36.25
N LEU A 61 -33.26 19.10 36.97
CA LEU A 61 -34.29 18.18 36.49
C LEU A 61 -35.62 18.90 36.23
N ARG A 62 -36.06 19.72 37.20
CA ARG A 62 -37.30 20.50 37.08
C ARG A 62 -37.28 21.42 35.86
N TRP A 63 -36.21 22.18 35.66
CA TRP A 63 -36.08 23.08 34.51
C TRP A 63 -36.07 22.34 33.18
N ALA A 64 -35.42 21.18 33.10
CA ALA A 64 -35.44 20.34 31.89
C ALA A 64 -36.86 19.84 31.58
N VAL A 65 -37.58 19.34 32.59
CA VAL A 65 -38.97 18.89 32.46
C VAL A 65 -39.90 20.05 32.06
N ASP A 66 -39.82 21.20 32.74
CA ASP A 66 -40.63 22.38 32.43
C ASP A 66 -40.41 22.87 30.99
N LYS A 67 -39.15 22.85 30.54
CA LYS A 67 -38.79 23.23 29.17
C LYS A 67 -39.31 22.22 28.16
N ALA A 68 -39.17 20.92 28.41
CA ALA A 68 -39.71 19.87 27.55
C ALA A 68 -41.25 19.98 27.41
N VAL A 69 -41.96 20.26 28.51
CA VAL A 69 -43.40 20.54 28.50
C VAL A 69 -43.73 21.79 27.67
N LYS A 70 -42.95 22.87 27.83
CA LYS A 70 -43.16 24.12 27.09
C LYS A 70 -42.93 23.99 25.58
N VAL A 71 -41.89 23.25 25.18
CA VAL A 71 -41.55 22.98 23.77
C VAL A 71 -42.47 21.91 23.17
N GLY A 72 -43.04 21.05 24.02
CA GLY A 72 -43.93 19.95 23.61
C GLY A 72 -43.19 18.66 23.25
N LYS A 73 -41.86 18.62 23.43
CA LYS A 73 -40.99 17.46 23.20
C LYS A 73 -39.70 17.57 24.02
N PRO A 74 -39.01 16.45 24.33
CA PRO A 74 -37.71 16.44 25.00
C PRO A 74 -36.59 17.02 24.14
N LEU A 75 -35.54 17.58 24.77
CA LEU A 75 -34.37 18.11 24.07
C LEU A 75 -33.66 17.01 23.27
N LEU A 76 -33.50 15.84 23.89
CA LEU A 76 -32.75 14.74 23.30
C LEU A 76 -33.39 14.19 22.02
N GLU A 77 -34.69 14.41 21.82
CA GLU A 77 -35.37 14.07 20.57
C GLU A 77 -34.82 14.91 19.41
N ASP A 78 -34.77 16.24 19.57
CA ASP A 78 -34.21 17.14 18.56
C ASP A 78 -32.71 16.92 18.35
N LEU A 79 -31.97 16.72 19.43
CA LEU A 79 -30.54 16.47 19.37
C LEU A 79 -30.24 15.17 18.61
N ASN A 80 -30.95 14.08 18.90
CA ASN A 80 -30.78 12.81 18.21
C ASN A 80 -31.19 12.90 16.74
N ALA A 81 -32.28 13.61 16.42
CA ALA A 81 -32.70 13.82 15.04
C ALA A 81 -31.65 14.60 14.25
N ALA A 82 -31.07 15.67 14.82
CA ALA A 82 -30.00 16.43 14.19
C ALA A 82 -28.73 15.59 13.98
N ILE A 83 -28.34 14.80 14.99
CA ILE A 83 -27.17 13.90 14.89
C ILE A 83 -27.38 12.81 13.84
N ALA A 84 -28.57 12.21 13.80
CA ALA A 84 -28.90 11.13 12.85
C ALA A 84 -28.94 11.61 11.39
N ALA A 85 -29.10 12.92 11.16
CA ALA A 85 -29.09 13.50 9.83
C ALA A 85 -27.69 13.73 9.25
N PHE A 86 -26.63 13.58 10.04
CA PHE A 86 -25.26 13.83 9.59
C PHE A 86 -24.77 12.78 8.58
N SER A 87 -24.11 13.25 7.52
CA SER A 87 -23.23 12.43 6.68
C SER A 87 -21.78 12.46 7.17
N LEU A 88 -20.90 11.64 6.58
CA LEU A 88 -19.46 11.68 6.87
C LEU A 88 -18.83 13.03 6.53
N GLU A 89 -19.30 13.66 5.46
CA GLU A 89 -18.85 14.98 5.03
C GLU A 89 -19.25 16.07 6.02
N ASP A 90 -20.48 15.99 6.57
CA ASP A 90 -20.95 16.96 7.57
C ASP A 90 -20.08 16.95 8.82
N VAL A 91 -19.64 15.77 9.26
CA VAL A 91 -18.86 15.59 10.50
C VAL A 91 -17.35 15.49 10.28
N ALA A 92 -16.87 15.77 9.06
CA ALA A 92 -15.45 15.78 8.74
C ALA A 92 -14.65 16.72 9.67
N ASP A 93 -15.24 17.87 10.01
CA ASP A 93 -14.82 18.71 11.14
C ASP A 93 -15.86 18.65 12.27
N PRO A 94 -15.63 17.86 13.33
CA PRO A 94 -16.55 17.73 14.45
C PRO A 94 -16.85 19.05 15.18
N HIS A 95 -15.91 20.00 15.18
CA HIS A 95 -16.12 21.30 15.83
C HIS A 95 -17.03 22.20 15.01
N SER A 96 -16.81 22.26 13.69
CA SER A 96 -17.69 22.97 12.76
C SER A 96 -19.09 22.35 12.72
N ALA A 97 -19.19 21.02 12.64
CA ALA A 97 -20.45 20.29 12.71
C ALA A 97 -21.22 20.58 14.00
N THR A 98 -20.52 20.63 15.13
CA THR A 98 -21.13 21.00 16.41
C THR A 98 -21.65 22.44 16.39
N ASN A 99 -20.91 23.40 15.83
CA ASN A 99 -21.38 24.78 15.71
C ASN A 99 -22.69 24.85 14.92
N LYS A 100 -22.73 24.22 13.74
CA LYS A 100 -23.91 24.17 12.89
C LYS A 100 -25.12 23.58 13.63
N LEU A 101 -24.92 22.43 14.30
CA LEU A 101 -25.95 21.81 15.12
C LEU A 101 -26.45 22.75 16.22
N LEU A 102 -25.55 23.41 16.94
CA LEU A 102 -25.91 24.35 18.01
C LEU A 102 -26.60 25.61 17.49
N ASP A 103 -26.31 26.04 16.27
CA ASP A 103 -27.00 27.16 15.63
C ASP A 103 -28.42 26.75 15.21
N ASP A 104 -28.59 25.53 14.70
CA ASP A 104 -29.88 25.01 14.22
C ASP A 104 -30.88 24.76 15.36
N ILE A 105 -30.46 24.11 16.46
CA ILE A 105 -31.35 23.74 17.56
C ILE A 105 -31.16 24.57 18.83
N GLY A 106 -30.10 25.35 18.94
CA GLY A 106 -29.77 26.07 20.17
C GLY A 106 -30.61 27.31 20.43
N GLU A 107 -31.38 27.81 19.47
CA GLU A 107 -32.43 28.82 19.78
C GLU A 107 -33.60 28.20 20.55
N THR A 108 -33.93 26.94 20.23
CA THR A 108 -34.95 26.18 20.98
C THR A 108 -34.40 25.74 22.33
N TRP A 109 -33.14 25.28 22.34
CA TRP A 109 -32.43 24.69 23.47
C TRP A 109 -31.15 25.47 23.82
N PRO A 110 -31.25 26.72 24.33
CA PRO A 110 -30.11 27.60 24.59
C PRO A 110 -29.10 27.03 25.59
N GLU A 111 -29.54 26.13 26.48
CA GLU A 111 -28.68 25.40 27.39
C GLU A 111 -27.64 24.52 26.70
N LEU A 112 -27.81 24.15 25.43
CA LEU A 112 -26.79 23.45 24.65
C LEU A 112 -25.59 24.35 24.30
N LYS A 113 -25.78 25.67 24.27
CA LYS A 113 -24.72 26.65 23.97
C LYS A 113 -23.78 26.87 25.16
N ILE A 114 -24.11 26.38 26.37
CA ILE A 114 -23.24 26.54 27.54
C ILE A 114 -21.97 25.68 27.36
N PRO A 115 -20.79 26.16 27.82
CA PRO A 115 -19.51 25.48 27.59
C PRO A 115 -19.49 24.00 28.01
N GLU A 116 -20.13 23.67 29.14
CA GLU A 116 -20.15 22.31 29.66
C GLU A 116 -20.89 21.34 28.73
N ARG A 117 -22.09 21.71 28.25
CA ARG A 117 -22.86 20.85 27.32
C ARG A 117 -22.22 20.82 25.94
N ARG A 118 -21.67 21.94 25.48
CA ARG A 118 -20.96 22.01 24.20
C ARG A 118 -19.82 20.99 24.12
N ALA A 119 -19.03 20.84 25.18
CA ALA A 119 -17.97 19.83 25.22
C ALA A 119 -18.51 18.40 25.10
N ASP A 120 -19.68 18.12 25.68
CA ASP A 120 -20.33 16.82 25.57
C ASP A 120 -20.96 16.59 24.19
N VAL A 121 -21.57 17.62 23.58
CA VAL A 121 -22.09 17.56 22.20
C VAL A 121 -20.96 17.28 21.21
N ILE A 122 -19.79 17.92 21.36
CA ILE A 122 -18.61 17.61 20.52
C ILE A 122 -18.23 16.13 20.62
N LYS A 123 -18.30 15.52 21.81
CA LYS A 123 -18.02 14.08 21.96
C LYS A 123 -19.07 13.23 21.23
N LEU A 124 -20.35 13.60 21.30
CA LEU A 124 -21.42 12.91 20.58
C LEU A 124 -21.16 12.98 19.06
N VAL A 125 -20.85 14.15 18.52
CA VAL A 125 -20.52 14.33 17.09
C VAL A 125 -19.29 13.50 16.68
N LYS A 126 -18.24 13.47 17.51
CA LYS A 126 -17.06 12.62 17.27
C LYS A 126 -17.42 11.13 17.26
N GLN A 127 -18.28 10.69 18.18
CA GLN A 127 -18.76 9.32 18.21
C GLN A 127 -19.58 9.01 16.95
N THR A 128 -20.46 9.91 16.51
CA THR A 128 -21.23 9.75 15.27
C THR A 128 -20.32 9.62 14.06
N ARG A 129 -19.25 10.43 13.94
CA ARG A 129 -18.24 10.25 12.88
C ARG A 129 -17.64 8.85 12.91
N LEU A 130 -17.24 8.38 14.10
CA LEU A 130 -16.68 7.05 14.26
C LEU A 130 -17.68 5.95 13.86
N ASP A 131 -18.93 6.05 14.28
CA ASP A 131 -19.98 5.09 13.95
C ASP A 131 -20.25 5.06 12.43
N LEU A 132 -20.28 6.22 11.77
CA LEU A 132 -20.41 6.34 10.32
C LEU A 132 -19.20 5.74 9.57
N LEU A 133 -17.98 5.95 10.08
CA LEU A 133 -16.76 5.35 9.52
C LEU A 133 -16.79 3.83 9.65
N ILE A 134 -17.18 3.31 10.80
CA ILE A 134 -17.33 1.87 11.03
C ILE A 134 -18.41 1.29 10.11
N ALA A 135 -19.55 1.97 9.97
CA ALA A 135 -20.62 1.54 9.07
C ALA A 135 -20.13 1.48 7.61
N LYS A 136 -19.38 2.49 7.17
CA LYS A 136 -18.75 2.51 5.84
C LYS A 136 -17.72 1.39 5.69
N ALA A 137 -16.87 1.16 6.68
CA ALA A 137 -15.88 0.09 6.65
C ALA A 137 -16.54 -1.29 6.59
N LYS A 138 -17.62 -1.53 7.33
CA LYS A 138 -18.39 -2.78 7.29
C LYS A 138 -19.08 -3.04 5.94
N ALA A 139 -19.33 -1.99 5.15
CA ALA A 139 -19.86 -2.13 3.81
C ALA A 139 -18.78 -2.52 2.77
N LEU A 140 -17.49 -2.35 3.11
CA LEU A 140 -16.35 -2.77 2.27
C LEU A 140 -16.00 -4.23 2.55
N SER A 141 -15.44 -4.91 1.55
CA SER A 141 -15.03 -6.32 1.64
C SER A 141 -13.53 -6.47 1.90
N GLY A 142 -13.17 -7.45 2.73
CA GLY A 142 -11.77 -7.83 2.95
C GLY A 142 -10.95 -6.72 3.61
N ASP A 143 -9.70 -6.59 3.18
CA ASP A 143 -8.70 -5.74 3.83
C ASP A 143 -8.93 -4.24 3.57
N GLU A 144 -9.75 -3.88 2.58
CA GLU A 144 -10.16 -2.50 2.31
C GLU A 144 -10.88 -1.87 3.51
N SER A 145 -11.69 -2.66 4.22
CA SER A 145 -12.38 -2.22 5.45
C SER A 145 -11.38 -1.76 6.53
N ILE A 146 -10.29 -2.51 6.69
CA ILE A 146 -9.23 -2.24 7.67
C ILE A 146 -8.38 -1.06 7.21
N ARG A 147 -8.01 -1.02 5.92
CA ARG A 147 -7.23 0.07 5.30
C ARG A 147 -7.91 1.43 5.51
N LEU A 148 -9.21 1.52 5.23
CA LEU A 148 -10.00 2.76 5.41
C LEU A 148 -9.88 3.28 6.84
N LEU A 149 -10.07 2.43 7.85
CA LEU A 149 -10.03 2.86 9.25
C LEU A 149 -8.63 3.23 9.72
N ILE A 150 -7.58 2.58 9.19
CA ILE A 150 -6.18 2.95 9.46
C ILE A 150 -5.88 4.34 8.85
N GLU A 151 -6.32 4.60 7.62
CA GLU A 151 -6.13 5.88 6.94
C GLU A 151 -6.84 7.04 7.66
N GLU A 152 -8.03 6.77 8.21
CA GLU A 152 -8.78 7.72 9.04
C GLU A 152 -8.27 7.84 10.49
N GLU A 153 -7.11 7.24 10.78
CA GLU A 153 -6.42 7.28 12.08
C GLU A 153 -7.25 6.73 13.26
N VAL A 154 -8.12 5.74 13.01
CA VAL A 154 -8.90 5.08 14.05
C VAL A 154 -8.01 4.21 14.92
N ALA A 155 -8.21 4.25 16.25
CA ALA A 155 -7.43 3.47 17.21
C ALA A 155 -7.55 1.96 16.95
N SER A 156 -6.44 1.23 17.11
CA SER A 156 -6.37 -0.21 16.78
C SER A 156 -7.36 -1.04 17.57
N GLU A 157 -7.55 -0.74 18.86
CA GLU A 157 -8.49 -1.43 19.74
C GLU A 157 -9.95 -1.24 19.29
N VAL A 158 -10.26 -0.09 18.70
CA VAL A 158 -11.58 0.20 18.14
C VAL A 158 -11.78 -0.56 16.84
N ILE A 159 -10.77 -0.63 15.98
CA ILE A 159 -10.84 -1.38 14.72
C ILE A 159 -11.07 -2.87 14.98
N THR A 160 -10.28 -3.49 15.86
CA THR A 160 -10.40 -4.92 16.18
C THR A 160 -11.77 -5.25 16.79
N SER A 161 -12.24 -4.41 17.71
CA SER A 161 -13.55 -4.58 18.33
C SER A 161 -14.70 -4.35 17.35
N ALA A 162 -14.62 -3.33 16.49
CA ALA A 162 -15.72 -2.95 15.60
C ALA A 162 -15.88 -3.90 14.41
N LEU A 163 -14.76 -4.37 13.84
CA LEU A 163 -14.75 -5.30 12.71
C LEU A 163 -14.70 -6.78 13.15
N GLU A 164 -14.61 -7.04 14.45
CA GLU A 164 -14.52 -8.40 15.02
C GLU A 164 -13.34 -9.21 14.43
N ILE A 165 -12.20 -8.54 14.23
CA ILE A 165 -10.98 -9.13 13.68
C ILE A 165 -9.92 -9.36 14.77
N SER A 166 -8.96 -10.23 14.48
CA SER A 166 -7.82 -10.46 15.37
C SER A 166 -6.75 -9.37 15.23
N GLU A 167 -5.93 -9.20 16.27
CA GLU A 167 -4.80 -8.26 16.26
C GLU A 167 -3.77 -8.66 15.19
N GLU A 168 -3.57 -9.95 14.97
CA GLU A 168 -2.65 -10.46 13.95
C GLU A 168 -3.07 -10.02 12.55
N LYS A 169 -4.39 -10.05 12.27
CA LYS A 169 -4.90 -9.60 10.97
C LYS A 169 -4.71 -8.10 10.79
N LEU A 170 -4.93 -7.31 11.84
CA LEU A 170 -4.69 -5.87 11.81
C LEU A 170 -3.21 -5.53 11.55
N GLU A 171 -2.30 -6.22 12.25
CA GLU A 171 -0.85 -6.04 12.07
C GLU A 171 -0.37 -6.48 10.67
N GLN A 172 -0.95 -7.54 10.10
CA GLN A 172 -0.69 -7.92 8.71
C GLN A 172 -1.00 -6.76 7.75
N VAL A 173 -2.21 -6.18 7.85
CA VAL A 173 -2.62 -5.08 6.96
C VAL A 173 -1.76 -3.83 7.18
N LYS A 174 -1.41 -3.50 8.43
CA LYS A 174 -0.47 -2.40 8.72
C LYS A 174 0.90 -2.63 8.08
N ALA A 175 1.41 -3.86 8.12
CA ALA A 175 2.69 -4.20 7.49
C ALA A 175 2.64 -4.07 5.96
N GLU A 176 1.53 -4.48 5.34
CA GLU A 176 1.30 -4.30 3.89
C GLU A 176 1.25 -2.82 3.51
N ILE A 177 0.44 -2.00 4.21
CA ILE A 177 0.37 -0.54 4.00
C ILE A 177 1.76 0.09 4.16
N LYS A 178 2.53 -0.32 5.17
CA LYS A 178 3.89 0.18 5.40
C LYS A 178 4.82 -0.16 4.24
N LYS A 179 4.75 -1.39 3.72
CA LYS A 179 5.54 -1.82 2.56
C LYS A 179 5.17 -1.04 1.31
N GLU A 180 3.87 -0.82 1.06
CA GLU A 180 3.39 -0.01 -0.06
C GLU A 180 3.86 1.44 0.04
N ARG A 181 3.78 2.06 1.23
CA ARG A 181 4.27 3.43 1.46
C ARG A 181 5.78 3.54 1.23
N ALA A 182 6.56 2.59 1.74
CA ALA A 182 8.01 2.54 1.54
C ALA A 182 8.37 2.38 0.05
N GLU A 183 7.61 1.56 -0.68
CA GLU A 183 7.79 1.41 -2.13
C GLU A 183 7.44 2.70 -2.87
N LYS A 184 6.34 3.38 -2.53
CA LYS A 184 6.00 4.69 -3.11
C LYS A 184 7.06 5.75 -2.83
N GLU A 185 7.63 5.76 -1.63
CA GLU A 185 8.75 6.65 -1.27
C GLU A 185 10.03 6.35 -2.07
N ARG A 186 10.32 5.05 -2.27
CA ARG A 186 11.41 4.62 -3.15
C ARG A 186 11.19 5.08 -4.59
N VAL A 187 9.98 4.89 -5.13
CA VAL A 187 9.62 5.33 -6.48
C VAL A 187 9.69 6.84 -6.62
N ALA A 188 9.23 7.60 -5.63
CA ALA A 188 9.35 9.06 -5.61
C ALA A 188 10.82 9.51 -5.69
N THR A 189 11.70 8.87 -4.92
CA THR A 189 13.16 9.13 -4.98
C THR A 189 13.74 8.81 -6.36
N LEU A 190 13.30 7.72 -7.00
CA LEU A 190 13.74 7.38 -8.36
C LEU A 190 13.27 8.42 -9.37
N LEU A 191 12.03 8.89 -9.25
CA LEU A 191 11.46 9.93 -10.11
C LEU A 191 12.19 11.28 -9.98
N GLU A 192 12.67 11.63 -8.79
CA GLU A 192 13.50 12.82 -8.58
C GLU A 192 14.84 12.74 -9.35
N ALA A 193 15.47 11.56 -9.40
CA ALA A 193 16.73 11.36 -10.12
C ALA A 193 16.59 11.53 -11.65
N VAL A 194 15.36 11.39 -12.17
CA VAL A 194 15.00 11.58 -13.57
C VAL A 194 14.09 12.80 -13.77
N ALA A 195 14.09 13.74 -12.83
CA ALA A 195 13.35 14.98 -12.95
C ALA A 195 13.85 15.77 -14.19
N GLY A 196 12.90 16.16 -15.06
CA GLY A 196 13.19 16.90 -16.30
C GLY A 196 13.61 16.04 -17.51
N LYS A 197 13.72 14.72 -17.36
CA LYS A 197 13.95 13.78 -18.47
C LYS A 197 12.68 13.48 -19.26
N SER A 198 12.82 12.85 -20.43
CA SER A 198 11.68 12.41 -21.24
C SER A 198 10.87 11.33 -20.51
N GLU A 199 9.61 11.15 -20.89
CA GLU A 199 8.77 10.07 -20.33
C GLU A 199 9.37 8.69 -20.58
N GLU A 200 9.96 8.47 -21.76
CA GLU A 200 10.65 7.23 -22.10
C GLU A 200 11.82 6.94 -21.14
N GLU A 201 12.65 7.94 -20.84
CA GLU A 201 13.78 7.79 -19.92
C GLU A 201 13.32 7.55 -18.49
N LYS A 202 12.23 8.19 -18.07
CA LYS A 202 11.63 7.96 -16.74
C LYS A 202 11.11 6.52 -16.62
N VAL A 203 10.32 6.07 -17.58
CA VAL A 203 9.74 4.71 -17.60
C VAL A 203 10.85 3.67 -17.63
N ARG A 204 11.85 3.84 -18.50
CA ARG A 204 13.01 2.93 -18.58
C ARG A 204 13.76 2.86 -17.26
N HIS A 205 14.04 4.01 -16.64
CA HIS A 205 14.72 4.05 -15.34
C HIS A 205 13.94 3.30 -14.24
N LEU A 206 12.61 3.43 -14.22
CA LEU A 206 11.76 2.74 -13.24
C LEU A 206 11.72 1.22 -13.48
N TYR A 207 11.69 0.77 -14.74
CA TYR A 207 11.79 -0.64 -15.08
C TYR A 207 13.14 -1.25 -14.69
N ASP A 208 14.25 -0.55 -14.98
CA ASP A 208 15.59 -1.00 -14.59
C ASP A 208 15.73 -1.14 -13.05
N ASN A 209 14.91 -0.40 -12.30
CA ASN A 209 14.83 -0.46 -10.83
C ASN A 209 13.69 -1.36 -10.30
N ASN A 210 13.16 -2.25 -11.14
CA ASN A 210 12.13 -3.24 -10.81
C ASN A 210 10.84 -2.64 -10.20
N VAL A 211 10.44 -1.46 -10.65
CA VAL A 211 9.15 -0.86 -10.24
C VAL A 211 8.01 -1.50 -11.03
N SER A 212 6.91 -1.82 -10.37
CA SER A 212 5.73 -2.38 -11.02
C SER A 212 5.04 -1.38 -11.97
N GLU A 213 4.45 -1.86 -13.06
CA GLU A 213 3.75 -1.03 -14.05
C GLU A 213 2.64 -0.18 -13.41
N ALA A 214 1.87 -0.75 -12.47
CA ALA A 214 0.83 -0.03 -11.75
C ALA A 214 1.37 1.19 -11.00
N LEU A 215 2.51 1.06 -10.33
CA LEU A 215 3.16 2.18 -9.64
C LEU A 215 3.80 3.17 -10.60
N ILE A 216 4.30 2.71 -11.76
CA ILE A 216 4.82 3.60 -12.81
C ILE A 216 3.68 4.50 -13.31
N ILE A 217 2.53 3.93 -13.64
CA ILE A 217 1.35 4.69 -14.08
C ILE A 217 0.90 5.66 -12.98
N GLU A 218 0.73 5.16 -11.75
CA GLU A 218 0.24 5.96 -10.62
C GLU A 218 1.16 7.15 -10.29
N MET A 219 2.47 6.90 -10.17
CA MET A 219 3.42 7.88 -9.64
C MET A 219 4.10 8.72 -10.73
N ALA A 220 4.39 8.14 -11.89
CA ALA A 220 5.05 8.87 -12.99
C ALA A 220 4.05 9.63 -13.87
N GLY A 221 2.75 9.32 -13.77
CA GLY A 221 1.70 9.98 -14.55
C GLY A 221 1.75 9.68 -16.04
N VAL A 222 2.26 8.50 -16.40
CA VAL A 222 2.40 8.06 -17.79
C VAL A 222 1.26 7.10 -18.17
N ASP A 223 0.86 7.12 -19.44
CA ASP A 223 -0.14 6.19 -19.94
C ASP A 223 0.45 4.82 -20.30
N GLN A 224 -0.43 3.82 -20.46
CA GLN A 224 -0.04 2.46 -20.83
C GLN A 224 0.67 2.40 -22.20
N GLY A 225 0.34 3.29 -23.14
CA GLY A 225 0.99 3.34 -24.45
C GLY A 225 2.45 3.73 -24.37
N ALA A 226 2.81 4.69 -23.50
CA ALA A 226 4.19 5.05 -23.22
C ALA A 226 4.98 3.88 -22.62
N ILE A 227 4.34 3.12 -21.72
CA ILE A 227 4.91 1.91 -21.13
C ILE A 227 5.19 0.83 -22.19
N ASP A 228 4.19 0.53 -23.02
CA ASP A 228 4.29 -0.50 -24.05
C ASP A 228 5.37 -0.16 -25.10
N ALA A 229 5.49 1.12 -25.46
CA ALA A 229 6.52 1.59 -26.38
C ALA A 229 7.94 1.39 -25.81
N VAL A 230 8.16 1.75 -24.55
CA VAL A 230 9.46 1.57 -23.88
C VAL A 230 9.81 0.10 -23.73
N LYS A 231 8.84 -0.74 -23.36
CA LYS A 231 9.03 -2.18 -23.24
C LYS A 231 9.45 -2.81 -24.56
N LYS A 232 8.77 -2.45 -25.65
CA LYS A 232 9.13 -2.91 -27.00
C LYS A 232 10.55 -2.46 -27.39
N ALA A 233 10.90 -1.20 -27.13
CA ALA A 233 12.24 -0.70 -27.38
C ALA A 233 13.31 -1.45 -26.56
N MET A 234 13.03 -1.75 -25.28
CA MET A 234 13.94 -2.55 -24.43
C MET A 234 14.08 -4.00 -24.91
N GLU A 235 12.99 -4.64 -25.34
CA GLU A 235 13.04 -6.00 -25.91
C GLU A 235 13.87 -6.06 -27.19
N ASP A 236 13.72 -5.06 -28.06
CA ASP A 236 14.49 -4.97 -29.31
C ASP A 236 15.98 -4.71 -29.03
N GLU A 237 16.32 -3.87 -28.04
CA GLU A 237 17.70 -3.66 -27.58
C GLU A 237 18.34 -4.94 -27.01
N ILE A 238 17.59 -5.76 -26.28
CA ILE A 238 18.07 -7.05 -25.73
C ILE A 238 18.36 -8.03 -26.87
N LYS A 239 17.45 -8.15 -27.85
CA LYS A 239 17.65 -9.03 -29.02
C LYS A 239 18.88 -8.61 -29.82
N GLU A 240 19.09 -7.31 -30.00
CA GLU A 240 20.27 -6.83 -30.72
C GLU A 240 21.56 -7.11 -29.95
N LYS A 241 21.58 -6.91 -28.62
CA LYS A 241 22.72 -7.29 -27.78
C LYS A 241 23.02 -8.80 -27.86
N GLN A 242 21.98 -9.64 -27.89
CA GLN A 242 22.15 -11.09 -28.08
C GLN A 242 22.75 -11.42 -29.44
N ARG A 243 22.23 -10.81 -30.52
CA ARG A 243 22.77 -11.00 -31.87
C ARG A 243 24.25 -10.61 -31.95
N LEU A 244 24.63 -9.48 -31.37
CA LEU A 244 26.03 -9.03 -31.34
C LEU A 244 26.92 -9.95 -30.50
N ALA A 245 26.42 -10.45 -29.37
CA ALA A 245 27.16 -11.42 -28.55
C ALA A 245 27.35 -12.77 -29.28
N GLU A 246 26.34 -13.23 -30.02
CA GLU A 246 26.42 -14.42 -30.87
C GLU A 246 27.40 -14.22 -32.02
N GLU A 247 27.38 -13.06 -32.68
CA GLU A 247 28.31 -12.70 -33.76
C GLU A 247 29.76 -12.63 -33.23
N GLU A 248 29.97 -12.02 -32.06
CA GLU A 248 31.30 -11.97 -31.44
C GLU A 248 31.77 -13.37 -30.99
N ALA A 249 30.87 -14.19 -30.46
CA ALA A 249 31.17 -15.58 -30.11
C ALA A 249 31.51 -16.41 -31.35
N ALA A 250 30.77 -16.24 -32.44
CA ALA A 250 31.04 -16.88 -33.73
C ALA A 250 32.39 -16.43 -34.30
N ARG A 251 32.71 -15.13 -34.24
CA ARG A 251 34.02 -14.60 -34.65
C ARG A 251 35.16 -15.16 -33.81
N LYS A 252 34.99 -15.24 -32.48
CA LYS A 252 35.98 -15.83 -31.57
C LYS A 252 36.19 -17.32 -31.87
N LYS A 253 35.11 -18.04 -32.16
CA LYS A 253 35.18 -19.46 -32.57
C LYS A 253 35.91 -19.61 -33.91
N ALA A 254 35.57 -18.82 -34.92
CA ALA A 254 36.24 -18.84 -36.22
C ALA A 254 37.73 -18.47 -36.11
N ALA A 255 38.08 -17.47 -35.29
CA ALA A 255 39.47 -17.09 -35.03
C ALA A 255 40.26 -18.20 -34.31
N ALA A 256 39.63 -18.94 -33.40
CA ALA A 256 40.24 -20.09 -32.74
C ALA A 256 40.36 -21.33 -33.65
N GLU A 257 39.48 -21.47 -34.63
CA GLU A 257 39.55 -22.57 -35.61
C GLU A 257 40.64 -22.36 -36.67
N GLY A 258 41.08 -21.11 -36.87
CA GLY A 258 42.11 -20.76 -37.86
C GLY A 258 41.57 -20.75 -39.30
N PRO A 259 42.42 -20.48 -40.31
CA PRO A 259 42.01 -20.52 -41.72
C PRO A 259 41.48 -21.91 -42.10
N ALA A 260 40.54 -21.96 -43.05
CA ALA A 260 40.11 -23.21 -43.65
C ALA A 260 41.24 -23.82 -44.48
N LEU A 261 41.33 -25.15 -44.56
CA LEU A 261 42.38 -25.87 -45.29
C LEU A 261 42.62 -25.35 -46.72
N GLU A 262 41.54 -24.98 -47.42
CA GLU A 262 41.56 -24.47 -48.80
C GLU A 262 42.12 -23.05 -48.92
N ASP A 263 42.10 -22.29 -47.82
CA ASP A 263 42.59 -20.92 -47.73
C ASP A 263 44.04 -20.84 -47.24
N ILE A 264 44.65 -21.98 -46.85
CA ILE A 264 46.05 -22.04 -46.42
C ILE A 264 46.95 -22.10 -47.66
N PRO A 265 47.84 -21.11 -47.88
CA PRO A 265 48.78 -21.15 -48.99
C PRO A 265 49.68 -22.40 -48.91
N PRO A 266 50.07 -23.02 -50.03
CA PRO A 266 50.90 -24.24 -50.02
C PRO A 266 52.18 -24.13 -49.18
N GLY A 267 52.86 -22.97 -49.20
CA GLY A 267 54.04 -22.75 -48.36
C GLY A 267 53.75 -22.75 -46.86
N GLU A 268 52.68 -22.08 -46.43
CA GLU A 268 52.27 -22.06 -45.02
C GLU A 268 51.69 -23.41 -44.58
N LEU A 269 51.06 -24.14 -45.50
CA LEU A 269 50.53 -25.49 -45.27
C LEU A 269 51.66 -26.47 -44.94
N ALA A 270 52.77 -26.42 -45.67
CA ALA A 270 53.95 -27.23 -45.37
C ALA A 270 54.55 -26.88 -44.01
N ASP A 271 54.73 -25.58 -43.72
CA ASP A 271 55.27 -25.10 -42.43
C ASP A 271 54.40 -25.56 -41.23
N TYR A 272 53.05 -25.51 -41.37
CA TYR A 272 52.13 -26.00 -40.35
C TYR A 272 52.20 -27.52 -40.18
N ILE A 273 52.33 -28.29 -41.27
CA ILE A 273 52.44 -29.76 -41.20
C ILE A 273 53.76 -30.17 -40.55
N GLU A 274 54.88 -29.51 -40.89
CA GLU A 274 56.17 -29.72 -40.23
C GLU A 274 56.09 -29.45 -38.73
N SER A 275 55.46 -28.33 -38.35
CA SER A 275 55.23 -27.97 -36.94
C SER A 275 54.36 -29.01 -36.20
N ILE A 276 53.35 -29.57 -36.87
CA ILE A 276 52.52 -30.65 -36.30
C ILE A 276 53.35 -31.92 -36.10
N ARG A 277 54.17 -32.31 -37.07
CA ARG A 277 55.03 -33.50 -36.96
C ARG A 277 56.02 -33.35 -35.82
N GLU A 278 56.65 -32.18 -35.69
CA GLU A 278 57.53 -31.86 -34.56
C GLU A 278 56.79 -32.02 -33.22
N ILE A 279 55.56 -31.48 -33.10
CA ILE A 279 54.75 -31.62 -31.87
C ILE A 279 54.37 -33.08 -31.58
N MET A 280 54.05 -33.87 -32.60
CA MET A 280 53.71 -35.30 -32.46
C MET A 280 54.92 -36.17 -32.11
N GLU A 281 56.15 -35.71 -32.37
CA GLU A 281 57.37 -36.35 -31.85
C GLU A 281 57.57 -36.12 -30.35
N PHE A 282 57.00 -35.04 -29.79
CA PHE A 282 57.11 -34.70 -28.37
C PHE A 282 56.07 -35.38 -27.47
N SER A 283 54.86 -35.66 -27.98
CA SER A 283 53.81 -36.36 -27.22
C SER A 283 52.93 -37.22 -28.13
N GLU A 284 52.56 -38.41 -27.64
CA GLU A 284 51.57 -39.30 -28.27
C GLU A 284 50.15 -39.11 -27.70
N GLU A 285 49.98 -38.28 -26.66
CA GLU A 285 48.67 -38.01 -26.06
C GLU A 285 47.91 -36.95 -26.88
N GLU A 286 46.80 -37.36 -27.51
CA GLU A 286 45.97 -36.49 -28.36
C GLU A 286 45.62 -35.14 -27.70
N LYS A 287 45.32 -35.15 -26.39
CA LYS A 287 44.98 -33.93 -25.66
C LYS A 287 46.16 -32.98 -25.54
N GLU A 288 47.37 -33.49 -25.32
CA GLU A 288 48.59 -32.69 -25.22
C GLU A 288 48.98 -32.14 -26.60
N ILE A 289 48.90 -32.96 -27.66
CA ILE A 289 49.12 -32.54 -29.05
C ILE A 289 48.19 -31.37 -29.40
N ARG A 290 46.89 -31.49 -29.12
CA ARG A 290 45.92 -30.43 -29.43
C ARG A 290 46.23 -29.12 -28.69
N VAL A 291 46.62 -29.19 -27.42
CA VAL A 291 46.99 -28.01 -26.63
C VAL A 291 48.28 -27.36 -27.15
N MET A 292 49.29 -28.15 -27.53
CA MET A 292 50.55 -27.65 -28.07
C MET A 292 50.36 -27.02 -29.47
N CYS A 293 49.55 -27.63 -30.32
CA CYS A 293 49.20 -27.08 -31.62
C CYS A 293 48.40 -25.76 -31.50
N GLU A 294 47.46 -25.68 -30.55
CA GLU A 294 46.71 -24.46 -30.26
C GLU A 294 47.64 -23.33 -29.76
N GLN A 295 48.58 -23.63 -28.85
CA GLN A 295 49.59 -22.68 -28.38
C GLN A 295 50.54 -22.20 -29.49
N SER A 296 50.77 -23.04 -30.50
CA SER A 296 51.61 -22.76 -31.66
C SER A 296 50.85 -22.10 -32.81
N SER A 297 49.59 -21.70 -32.58
CA SER A 297 48.72 -21.06 -33.59
C SER A 297 48.52 -21.90 -34.86
N ILE A 298 48.56 -23.23 -34.73
CA ILE A 298 48.33 -24.16 -35.84
C ILE A 298 46.82 -24.26 -36.11
N PRO A 299 46.37 -24.12 -37.37
CA PRO A 299 44.95 -24.19 -37.73
C PRO A 299 44.32 -25.51 -37.27
N LYS A 300 43.16 -25.42 -36.60
CA LYS A 300 42.48 -26.58 -36.02
C LYS A 300 42.15 -27.65 -37.07
N CYS A 301 41.83 -27.24 -38.29
CA CYS A 301 41.56 -28.14 -39.40
C CYS A 301 42.74 -29.10 -39.69
N LEU A 302 43.98 -28.63 -39.58
CA LEU A 302 45.18 -29.45 -39.76
C LEU A 302 45.44 -30.34 -38.55
N VAL A 303 45.21 -29.84 -37.34
CA VAL A 303 45.30 -30.64 -36.11
C VAL A 303 44.29 -31.79 -36.11
N ASP A 304 43.06 -31.53 -36.55
CA ASP A 304 42.00 -32.54 -36.66
C ASP A 304 42.35 -33.62 -37.70
N ILE A 305 42.93 -33.22 -38.85
CA ILE A 305 43.42 -34.15 -39.88
C ILE A 305 44.61 -34.96 -39.37
N ALA A 306 45.57 -34.34 -38.70
CA ALA A 306 46.75 -35.04 -38.19
C ALA A 306 46.42 -36.12 -37.15
N VAL A 307 45.43 -35.86 -36.30
CA VAL A 307 44.99 -36.81 -35.27
C VAL A 307 44.08 -37.90 -35.84
N SER A 308 43.22 -37.59 -36.81
CA SER A 308 42.16 -38.50 -37.26
C SER A 308 42.45 -39.22 -38.58
N GLU A 309 43.25 -38.59 -39.45
CA GLU A 309 43.50 -38.99 -40.85
C GLU A 309 44.98 -38.78 -41.21
N PRO A 310 45.94 -39.51 -40.59
CA PRO A 310 47.37 -39.30 -40.81
C PRO A 310 47.80 -39.50 -42.27
N ASP A 311 47.22 -40.49 -42.97
CA ASP A 311 47.50 -40.72 -44.40
C ASP A 311 47.12 -39.50 -45.27
N ARG A 312 46.09 -38.74 -44.88
CA ARG A 312 45.66 -37.53 -45.58
C ARG A 312 46.57 -36.35 -45.29
N LEU A 313 47.18 -36.29 -44.09
CA LEU A 313 48.21 -35.29 -43.78
C LEU A 313 49.42 -35.47 -44.69
N ASP A 314 49.85 -36.71 -44.95
CA ASP A 314 50.95 -37.04 -45.87
C ASP A 314 50.65 -36.63 -47.32
N GLU A 315 49.40 -36.77 -47.76
CA GLU A 315 48.97 -36.33 -49.09
C GLU A 315 48.98 -34.80 -49.21
N LEU A 316 48.56 -34.08 -48.16
CA LEU A 316 48.56 -32.62 -48.13
C LEU A 316 49.98 -32.05 -48.16
N GLU A 317 50.92 -32.66 -47.43
CA GLU A 317 52.35 -32.29 -47.43
C GLU A 317 52.97 -32.44 -48.82
N LYS A 318 52.78 -33.60 -49.47
CA LYS A 318 53.28 -33.83 -50.84
C LYS A 318 52.72 -32.84 -51.85
N ASN A 319 51.43 -32.53 -51.74
CA ASN A 319 50.78 -31.56 -52.64
C ASN A 319 51.24 -30.12 -52.36
N ALA A 320 51.68 -29.81 -51.14
CA ALA A 320 52.19 -28.50 -50.73
C ALA A 320 53.65 -28.27 -51.18
N GLU A 321 54.49 -29.31 -51.18
CA GLU A 321 55.91 -29.23 -51.53
C GLU A 321 56.21 -29.26 -53.04
N GLY A 322 55.27 -29.72 -53.88
CA GLY A 322 55.36 -29.71 -55.35
C GLY A 322 55.72 -31.05 -55.98
#